data_AF-A0A2M6URK7-F1
#
_entry.id   AF-A0A2M6URK7-F1
#
_cell.length_a   1.000
_cell.length_b   1.000
_cell.length_c   1.000
_cell.angle_alpha   90.00
_cell.angle_beta   90.00
_cell.angle_gamma   90.00
#
_symmetry.space_group_name_H-M   'P 1'
#
loop_
_entity.id
_entity.type
_entity.pdbx_description
1 polymer ?
#
loop_
_entity_poly.entity_id
_entity_poly.type
_entity_poly.pdbx_seq_one_letter_code
_entity_poly.pdbx_strand_id
1 'polypeptide(L)'
;QTRANAKNHTDMLYNAVVNFGHAVKNAHAEITQEYTTEQNRRATTVEMPSKNLQDLFALPKELQQEALAKNPELQQELTNLVKNINFRLSITEHKAIKDNEYETLGHSLGVSENKAKQIAQTVKQAKEAHQQSYTRTINRSNALAMAN
;
A
#
# COMPACT_ATOMS: atom_id res chain seq x y z
N GLN A 1 -8.73 -54.49 -31.09
CA GLN A 1 -7.79 -53.43 -30.66
C GLN A 1 -8.48 -52.10 -30.33
N THR A 2 -9.22 -51.49 -31.27
CA THR A 2 -9.72 -50.11 -31.18
C THR A 2 -10.66 -49.82 -30.00
N ARG A 3 -11.57 -50.75 -29.68
CA ARG A 3 -12.51 -50.61 -28.55
C ARG A 3 -11.82 -50.71 -27.18
N ALA A 4 -10.77 -51.52 -27.06
CA ALA A 4 -10.00 -51.63 -25.82
C ALA A 4 -9.15 -50.38 -25.57
N ASN A 5 -8.54 -49.82 -26.62
CA ASN A 5 -7.82 -48.55 -26.54
C ASN A 5 -8.74 -47.39 -26.16
N ALA A 6 -9.93 -47.29 -26.77
CA ALA A 6 -10.90 -46.25 -26.42
C ALA A 6 -11.31 -46.30 -24.93
N LYS A 7 -11.48 -47.51 -24.37
CA LYS A 7 -11.77 -47.69 -22.95
C LYS A 7 -10.62 -47.21 -22.05
N ASN A 8 -9.37 -47.53 -22.41
CA ASN A 8 -8.18 -47.10 -21.67
C ASN A 8 -7.93 -45.57 -21.73
N HIS A 9 -8.38 -44.89 -22.79
CA HIS A 9 -8.27 -43.43 -22.92
C HIS A 9 -9.47 -42.68 -22.31
N THR A 10 -10.54 -43.38 -21.92
CA THR A 10 -11.72 -42.75 -21.31
C THR A 10 -11.38 -42.17 -19.94
N ASP A 11 -10.61 -42.89 -19.11
CA ASP A 11 -10.18 -42.42 -17.79
C ASP A 11 -9.21 -41.24 -17.91
N MET A 12 -8.34 -41.25 -18.93
CA MET A 12 -7.45 -40.13 -19.23
C MET A 12 -8.24 -38.88 -19.62
N LEU A 13 -9.26 -39.04 -20.48
CA LEU A 13 -10.13 -37.95 -20.88
C LEU A 13 -10.94 -37.41 -19.69
N TYR A 14 -11.51 -38.30 -18.87
CA TYR A 14 -12.23 -37.94 -17.65
C TYR A 14 -11.35 -37.09 -16.72
N ASN A 15 -10.14 -37.56 -16.43
CA ASN A 15 -9.19 -36.83 -15.59
C ASN A 15 -8.78 -35.49 -16.21
N ALA A 16 -8.60 -35.43 -17.54
CA ALA A 16 -8.29 -34.18 -18.23
C ALA A 16 -9.43 -33.15 -18.12
N VAL A 17 -10.68 -33.59 -18.26
CA VAL A 17 -11.86 -32.71 -18.11
C VAL A 17 -12.00 -32.24 -16.67
N VAL A 18 -11.82 -33.12 -15.68
CA VAL A 18 -11.85 -32.75 -14.26
C VAL A 18 -10.75 -31.73 -13.93
N ASN A 19 -9.52 -31.99 -14.38
CA ASN A 19 -8.39 -31.08 -14.18
C ASN A 19 -8.61 -29.73 -14.85
N PHE A 20 -9.18 -29.72 -16.07
CA PHE A 20 -9.57 -28.48 -16.74
C PHE A 20 -10.62 -27.72 -15.93
N GLY A 21 -11.64 -28.40 -15.41
CA GLY A 21 -12.65 -27.80 -14.53
C GLY A 21 -12.04 -27.17 -13.27
N HIS A 22 -11.08 -27.86 -12.64
CA HIS A 22 -10.33 -27.30 -11.52
C HIS A 22 -9.49 -26.08 -11.91
N ALA A 23 -8.78 -26.13 -13.05
CA ALA A 23 -7.98 -25.02 -13.53
C ALA A 23 -8.83 -23.78 -13.81
N VAL A 24 -9.97 -23.94 -14.48
CA VAL A 24 -10.92 -22.84 -14.74
C VAL A 24 -11.47 -22.26 -13.44
N LYS A 25 -11.86 -23.11 -12.49
CA LYS A 25 -12.37 -22.66 -11.19
C LYS A 25 -11.32 -21.86 -10.41
N ASN A 26 -10.08 -22.33 -10.40
CA ASN A 26 -8.98 -21.66 -9.71
C ASN A 26 -8.66 -20.33 -10.36
N ALA A 27 -8.51 -20.29 -11.69
CA ALA A 27 -8.27 -19.05 -12.42
C ALA A 27 -9.39 -18.02 -12.20
N HIS A 28 -10.65 -18.46 -12.19
CA HIS A 28 -11.78 -17.57 -11.88
C HIS A 28 -11.69 -17.00 -10.45
N ALA A 29 -11.35 -17.84 -9.47
CA ALA A 29 -11.18 -17.40 -8.09
C ALA A 29 -10.04 -16.39 -7.93
N GLU A 30 -8.89 -16.64 -8.57
CA GLU A 30 -7.74 -15.73 -8.59
C GLU A 30 -8.09 -14.38 -9.21
N ILE A 31 -8.66 -14.38 -10.41
CA ILE A 31 -9.10 -13.14 -11.09
C ILE A 31 -10.09 -12.36 -10.22
N THR A 32 -11.06 -13.04 -9.62
CA THR A 32 -12.07 -12.39 -8.77
C THR A 32 -11.44 -11.79 -7.52
N GLN A 33 -10.50 -12.50 -6.90
CA GLN A 33 -9.80 -12.04 -5.70
C GLN A 33 -8.91 -10.84 -6.00
N GLU A 34 -8.12 -10.90 -7.07
CA GLU A 34 -7.26 -9.80 -7.51
C GLU A 34 -8.10 -8.56 -7.83
N TYR A 35 -9.16 -8.72 -8.62
CA TYR A 35 -10.07 -7.64 -8.95
C TYR A 35 -10.68 -7.01 -7.69
N THR A 36 -11.21 -7.81 -6.78
CA THR A 36 -11.82 -7.32 -5.53
C THR A 36 -10.80 -6.60 -4.66
N THR A 37 -9.58 -7.12 -4.57
CA THR A 37 -8.48 -6.50 -3.81
C THR A 37 -8.12 -5.13 -4.40
N GLU A 38 -7.98 -5.05 -5.72
CA GLU A 38 -7.70 -3.78 -6.41
C GLU A 38 -8.85 -2.77 -6.29
N GLN A 39 -10.10 -3.23 -6.33
CA GLN A 39 -11.25 -2.35 -6.11
C GLN A 39 -11.25 -1.80 -4.68
N ASN A 40 -11.04 -2.65 -3.67
CA ASN A 40 -10.96 -2.22 -2.27
C ASN A 40 -9.80 -1.22 -2.05
N ARG A 41 -8.65 -1.50 -2.67
CA ARG A 41 -7.48 -0.61 -2.67
C ARG A 41 -7.84 0.79 -3.18
N ARG A 42 -8.45 0.85 -4.37
CA ARG A 42 -8.84 2.11 -5.04
C ARG A 42 -9.97 2.83 -4.33
N ALA A 43 -10.89 2.10 -3.70
CA ALA A 43 -11.99 2.66 -2.91
C ALA A 43 -11.52 3.32 -1.60
N THR A 44 -10.29 3.03 -1.16
CA THR A 44 -9.74 3.67 0.03
C THR A 44 -9.57 5.17 -0.18
N THR A 45 -10.28 5.92 0.64
CA THR A 45 -10.20 7.37 0.68
C THR A 45 -9.00 7.77 1.53
N VAL A 46 -8.18 8.67 0.99
CA VAL A 46 -7.08 9.30 1.71
C VAL A 46 -7.50 10.74 1.95
N GLU A 47 -7.82 11.06 3.19
CA GLU A 47 -8.18 12.41 3.59
C GLU A 47 -6.97 13.35 3.45
N MET A 48 -7.26 14.61 3.13
CA MET A 48 -6.23 15.63 3.14
C MET A 48 -5.72 15.84 4.57
N PRO A 49 -4.40 15.98 4.78
CA PRO A 49 -3.86 16.29 6.09
C PRO A 49 -4.50 17.57 6.65
N SER A 50 -4.80 17.57 7.95
CA SER A 50 -5.29 18.75 8.66
C SER A 50 -4.29 19.91 8.55
N LYS A 51 -4.75 21.13 8.82
CA LYS A 51 -3.87 22.30 8.82
C LYS A 51 -2.70 22.12 9.80
N ASN A 52 -2.96 21.55 10.98
CA ASN A 52 -1.94 21.25 11.98
C ASN A 52 -0.89 20.26 11.45
N LEU A 53 -1.33 19.23 10.72
CA LEU A 53 -0.41 18.25 10.13
C LEU A 53 0.38 18.81 8.94
N GLN A 54 -0.22 19.72 8.15
CA GLN A 54 0.50 20.46 7.12
C GLN A 54 1.56 21.40 7.72
N ASP A 55 1.20 22.12 8.78
CA ASP A 55 2.11 23.03 9.47
C ASP A 55 3.25 22.26 10.14
N LEU A 56 2.98 21.06 10.65
CA LEU A 56 4.01 20.12 11.11
C LEU A 56 5.05 19.84 10.01
N PHE A 57 4.61 19.54 8.78
CA PHE A 57 5.54 19.24 7.67
C PHE A 57 6.42 20.42 7.26
N ALA A 58 6.05 21.65 7.62
CA ALA A 58 6.86 22.85 7.40
C ALA A 58 7.93 23.07 8.48
N LEU A 59 7.83 22.38 9.63
CA LEU A 59 8.79 22.51 10.72
C LEU A 59 10.10 21.75 10.43
N PRO A 60 11.23 22.17 11.02
CA PRO A 60 12.44 21.36 11.13
C PRO A 60 12.17 20.02 11.82
N LYS A 61 12.95 18.98 11.47
CA LYS A 61 12.76 17.59 11.92
C LYS A 61 12.74 17.45 13.45
N GLU A 62 13.59 18.20 14.13
CA GLU A 62 13.71 18.20 15.59
C GLU A 62 12.42 18.69 16.24
N LEU A 63 11.84 19.76 15.67
CA LEU A 63 10.58 20.36 16.13
C LEU A 63 9.36 19.50 15.75
N GLN A 64 9.40 18.80 14.61
CA GLN A 64 8.37 17.84 14.24
C GLN A 64 8.23 16.75 15.29
N GLN A 65 9.35 16.18 15.74
CA GLN A 65 9.34 15.13 16.76
C GLN A 65 8.79 15.61 18.10
N GLU A 66 9.16 16.82 18.51
CA GLU A 66 8.67 17.40 19.75
C GLU A 66 7.16 17.69 19.67
N ALA A 67 6.69 18.23 18.55
CA ALA A 67 5.27 18.49 18.32
C ALA A 67 4.44 17.19 18.33
N LEU A 68 4.92 16.13 17.68
CA LEU A 68 4.27 14.82 17.69
C LEU A 68 4.26 14.19 19.08
N ALA A 69 5.35 14.31 19.84
CA ALA A 69 5.43 13.76 21.20
C ALA A 69 4.48 14.49 22.18
N LYS A 70 4.22 15.78 21.96
CA LYS A 70 3.32 16.59 22.79
C LYS A 70 1.85 16.48 22.38
N ASN A 71 1.57 16.01 21.16
CA ASN A 71 0.22 15.94 20.61
C ASN A 71 -0.11 14.52 20.08
N PRO A 72 -0.71 13.66 20.92
CA PRO A 72 -1.10 12.30 20.53
C PRO A 72 -2.13 12.25 19.39
N GLU A 73 -3.05 13.22 19.30
CA GLU A 73 -4.05 13.27 18.23
C GLU A 73 -3.38 13.52 16.88
N LEU A 74 -2.41 14.43 16.84
CA LEU A 74 -1.62 14.72 15.63
C LEU A 74 -0.76 13.52 15.22
N GLN A 75 -0.22 12.77 16.18
CA GLN A 75 0.49 11.53 15.92
C GLN A 75 -0.43 10.44 15.36
N GLN A 76 -1.65 10.32 15.89
CA GLN A 76 -2.65 9.40 15.38
C GLN A 76 -3.09 9.76 13.96
N GLU A 77 -3.30 11.05 13.68
CA GLU A 77 -3.61 11.55 12.34
C GLU A 77 -2.50 11.19 11.35
N LEU A 78 -1.24 11.46 11.69
CA LEU A 78 -0.08 11.11 10.87
C LEU A 78 -0.01 9.60 10.59
N THR A 79 -0.24 8.78 11.62
CA THR A 79 -0.22 7.31 11.49
C THR A 79 -1.33 6.83 10.57
N ASN A 80 -2.54 7.35 10.74
CA ASN A 80 -3.69 7.03 9.89
C ASN A 80 -3.46 7.45 8.44
N LEU A 81 -2.92 8.65 8.23
CA LEU A 81 -2.57 9.16 6.90
C LEU A 81 -1.58 8.22 6.20
N VAL A 82 -0.47 7.87 6.86
CA VAL A 82 0.55 6.97 6.27
C VAL A 82 -0.02 5.59 5.98
N LYS A 83 -0.86 5.05 6.89
CA LYS A 83 -1.56 3.78 6.67
C LYS A 83 -2.46 3.83 5.44
N ASN A 84 -3.30 4.86 5.32
CA ASN A 84 -4.23 5.02 4.20
C ASN A 84 -3.49 5.24 2.88
N ILE A 85 -2.38 6.00 2.89
CA ILE A 85 -1.50 6.16 1.72
C ILE A 85 -0.93 4.80 1.28
N ASN A 86 -0.38 4.02 2.21
CA ASN A 86 0.24 2.74 1.89
C ASN A 86 -0.78 1.70 1.41
N PHE A 87 -2.01 1.76 1.91
CA PHE A 87 -3.07 0.91 1.41
C PHE A 87 -3.55 1.39 0.04
N ARG A 88 -3.76 2.70 -0.15
CA ARG A 88 -4.30 3.24 -1.40
C ARG A 88 -3.33 3.13 -2.56
N LEU A 89 -2.04 3.40 -2.38
CA LEU A 89 -1.11 3.46 -3.51
C LEU A 89 -0.68 2.05 -3.96
N SER A 90 -0.54 1.87 -5.26
CA SER A 90 0.02 0.65 -5.83
C SER A 90 1.55 0.63 -5.68
N ILE A 91 2.15 -0.53 -5.95
CA ILE A 91 3.61 -0.67 -5.99
C ILE A 91 4.22 0.26 -7.05
N THR A 92 3.58 0.40 -8.21
CA THR A 92 4.05 1.27 -9.30
C THR A 92 3.94 2.74 -8.92
N GLU A 93 2.88 3.15 -8.23
CA GLU A 93 2.70 4.52 -7.74
C GLU A 93 3.72 4.86 -6.65
N HIS A 94 3.98 3.93 -5.73
CA HIS A 94 5.05 4.08 -4.74
C HIS A 94 6.43 4.23 -5.39
N LYS A 95 6.71 3.45 -6.43
CA LYS A 95 7.94 3.55 -7.21
C LYS A 95 8.03 4.92 -7.91
N ALA A 96 6.97 5.35 -8.58
CA ALA A 96 6.93 6.65 -9.26
C ALA A 96 7.19 7.82 -8.29
N ILE A 97 6.65 7.77 -7.06
CA ILE A 97 6.95 8.77 -6.02
C ILE A 97 8.43 8.74 -5.63
N LYS A 98 9.01 7.55 -5.45
CA LYS A 98 10.42 7.38 -5.09
C LYS A 98 11.36 7.93 -6.17
N ASP A 99 11.05 7.61 -7.42
CA ASP A 99 11.90 7.90 -8.58
C ASP A 99 11.61 9.30 -9.17
N ASN A 100 10.65 10.05 -8.61
CA ASN A 100 10.19 11.38 -9.06
C ASN A 100 9.55 11.36 -10.47
N GLU A 101 8.94 10.25 -10.87
CA GLU A 101 8.23 10.10 -12.14
C GLU A 101 6.79 10.67 -12.02
N TYR A 102 6.67 11.99 -11.98
CA TYR A 102 5.39 12.66 -11.71
C TYR A 102 4.37 12.52 -12.84
N GLU A 103 4.81 12.38 -14.08
CA GLU A 103 3.93 12.12 -15.22
C GLU A 103 3.26 10.74 -15.11
N THR A 104 4.07 9.69 -14.86
CA THR A 104 3.58 8.32 -14.59
C THR A 104 2.61 8.30 -13.42
N LEU A 105 2.94 9.00 -12.34
CA LEU A 105 2.09 9.11 -11.15
C LEU A 105 0.77 9.83 -11.46
N GLY A 106 0.83 10.94 -12.19
CA GLY A 106 -0.34 11.70 -12.60
C GLY A 106 -1.29 10.89 -13.47
N HIS A 107 -0.74 10.17 -14.46
CA HIS A 107 -1.50 9.27 -15.31
C HIS A 107 -2.18 8.15 -14.51
N SER A 108 -1.46 7.48 -13.60
CA SER A 108 -2.01 6.41 -12.75
C SER A 108 -3.12 6.90 -11.83
N LEU A 109 -2.96 8.08 -11.24
CA LEU A 109 -3.92 8.67 -10.31
C LEU A 109 -5.06 9.44 -10.99
N GLY A 110 -4.99 9.67 -12.30
CA GLY A 110 -5.95 10.46 -13.05
C GLY A 110 -5.91 11.95 -12.70
N VAL A 111 -4.72 12.50 -12.40
CA VAL A 111 -4.51 13.91 -12.04
C VAL A 111 -3.43 14.56 -12.90
N SER A 112 -3.39 15.89 -12.92
CA SER A 112 -2.32 16.61 -13.60
C SER A 112 -0.96 16.35 -12.94
N GLU A 113 0.12 16.46 -13.72
CA GLU A 113 1.49 16.30 -13.21
C GLU A 113 1.79 17.23 -12.02
N ASN A 114 1.35 18.49 -12.10
CA ASN A 114 1.49 19.45 -11.00
C ASN A 114 0.81 18.96 -9.72
N LYS A 115 -0.38 18.36 -9.84
CA LYS A 115 -1.09 17.78 -8.69
C LYS A 115 -0.39 16.51 -8.19
N ALA A 116 0.12 15.68 -9.09
CA ALA A 116 0.92 14.50 -8.74
C ALA A 116 2.18 14.88 -7.96
N LYS A 117 2.86 15.97 -8.34
CA LYS A 117 4.02 16.51 -7.62
C LYS A 117 3.67 16.94 -6.20
N GLN A 118 2.55 17.64 -6.02
CA GLN A 118 2.05 18.01 -4.68
C GLN A 118 1.77 16.77 -3.83
N ILE A 119 1.07 15.78 -4.39
CA ILE A 119 0.77 14.51 -3.72
C ILE A 119 2.07 13.80 -3.31
N ALA A 120 3.01 13.65 -4.24
CA ALA A 120 4.29 13.00 -3.98
C ALA A 120 5.07 13.69 -2.86
N GLN A 121 5.07 15.03 -2.82
CA GLN A 121 5.71 15.79 -1.76
C GLN A 121 5.06 15.52 -0.39
N THR A 122 3.73 15.59 -0.31
CA THR A 122 2.99 15.30 0.94
C THR A 122 3.23 13.87 1.41
N VAL A 123 3.23 12.89 0.49
CA VAL A 123 3.49 11.48 0.81
C VAL A 123 4.91 11.30 1.40
N LYS A 124 5.92 11.96 0.81
CA LYS A 124 7.30 11.90 1.32
C LYS A 124 7.40 12.51 2.72
N GLN A 125 6.85 13.71 2.92
CA GLN A 125 6.84 14.39 4.21
C GLN A 125 6.16 13.55 5.30
N ALA A 126 4.98 12.99 5.00
CA ALA A 126 4.25 12.12 5.93
C ALA A 126 5.05 10.87 6.31
N LYS A 127 5.64 10.17 5.32
CA LYS A 127 6.44 8.98 5.57
C LYS A 127 7.71 9.28 6.39
N GLU A 128 8.39 10.37 6.08
CA GLU A 128 9.58 10.80 6.82
C GLU A 128 9.27 11.16 8.27
N ALA A 129 8.22 11.97 8.50
CA ALA A 129 7.79 12.35 9.86
C ALA A 129 7.39 11.12 10.68
N HIS A 130 6.65 10.20 10.08
CA HIS A 130 6.23 8.96 10.72
C HIS A 130 7.43 8.06 11.08
N GLN A 131 8.36 7.86 10.15
CA GLN A 131 9.56 7.06 10.40
C GLN A 131 10.40 7.62 11.55
N GLN A 132 10.59 8.95 11.60
CA GLN A 132 11.36 9.60 12.66
C GLN A 132 10.72 9.44 14.04
N SER A 133 9.38 9.56 14.13
CA SER A 133 8.66 9.32 15.39
C SER A 133 8.84 7.89 15.90
N TYR A 134 8.83 6.90 15.00
CA TYR A 134 9.01 5.48 15.36
C TYR A 134 10.43 5.18 15.84
N THR A 135 11.45 5.66 15.14
CA THR A 135 12.86 5.45 15.53
C THR A 135 13.15 6.00 16.92
N ARG A 136 12.59 7.17 17.28
CA ARG A 136 12.77 7.75 18.62
C ARG A 136 12.10 6.91 19.71
N THR A 137 10.90 6.41 19.48
CA THR A 137 10.20 5.54 20.44
C THR A 137 11.00 4.28 20.73
N ILE A 138 11.55 3.64 19.69
CA ILE A 138 12.39 2.43 19.85
C ILE A 138 13.66 2.76 20.64
N ASN A 139 14.37 3.83 20.27
CA ASN A 139 15.60 4.24 20.96
C ASN A 139 15.34 4.56 22.44
N ARG A 140 14.21 5.20 22.76
CA ARG A 140 13.81 5.49 24.15
C ARG A 140 13.53 4.19 24.92
N SER A 141 12.79 3.25 24.35
CA SER A 141 12.50 1.96 24.99
C SER A 141 13.78 1.17 25.26
N ASN A 142 14.72 1.16 24.32
CA ASN A 142 16.01 0.49 24.48
C ASN A 142 16.86 1.14 25.58
N ALA A 143 16.90 2.48 25.66
CA ALA A 143 17.62 3.20 26.71
C ALA A 143 17.05 2.93 28.11
N LEU A 144 15.72 2.85 28.25
CA LEU A 144 15.07 2.51 29.52
C LEU A 144 15.30 1.05 29.92
N ALA A 145 15.35 0.13 28.95
CA ALA A 145 15.65 -1.28 29.21
C ALA A 145 17.11 -1.50 29.65
N MET A 146 18.06 -0.70 29.19
CA MET A 146 19.48 -0.76 29.59
C MET A 146 19.77 -0.08 30.94
N ALA A 147 18.84 0.73 31.46
CA ALA A 147 18.97 1.44 32.73
C ALA A 147 18.35 0.68 33.93
N ASN A 148 17.70 -0.46 33.67
CA ASN A 148 17.04 -1.31 34.67
C ASN A 148 17.87 -2.55 34.99
#